data_AF-A0AAV8YSQ2-F1
#
_entry.id   AF-A0AAV8YSQ2-F1
#
_cell.length_a   1.000
_cell.length_b   1.000
_cell.length_c   1.000
_cell.angle_alpha   90.00
_cell.angle_beta   90.00
_cell.angle_gamma   90.00
#
_symmetry.space_group_name_H-M   'P 1'
#
loop_
_entity.id
_entity.type
_entity.pdbx_description
1 polymer ?
#
loop_
_entity_poly.entity_id
_entity_poly.type
_entity_poly.pdbx_seq_one_letter_code
_entity_poly.pdbx_strand_id
1 'polypeptide(L)'
;MILSYSYILDTFLFSSIYTFKEILGHTEDALSDTLNHFYFVSAHIVSDKPQGRWKVTEERFTSLCYAGHLPGYTMSYNHHGLVFSINTLSARDLKAGKSLRHFITRALLSAENYAQAEEILRDSGCGSGDGCSVNMTFLNQEGDRLFHNIEMGPPDGCDGSQLNILTISPGERSYHCNK
;
A
#
# COMPACT_ATOMS: atom_id res chain seq x y z
N MET A 1 30.63 -13.58 5.88
CA MET A 1 30.26 -13.13 7.24
C MET A 1 30.10 -11.62 7.17
N ILE A 2 28.94 -11.15 6.73
CA ILE A 2 28.58 -9.73 6.74
C ILE A 2 27.49 -9.64 7.80
N LEU A 3 27.82 -8.96 8.89
CA LEU A 3 26.91 -8.69 10.01
C LEU A 3 25.89 -7.65 9.54
N SER A 4 24.66 -8.06 9.25
CA SER A 4 23.54 -7.13 9.05
C SER A 4 23.00 -6.72 10.42
N TYR A 5 23.30 -5.50 10.85
CA TYR A 5 22.54 -4.85 11.91
C TYR A 5 21.29 -4.24 11.26
N SER A 6 20.19 -4.99 11.24
CA SER A 6 18.86 -4.39 11.04
C SER A 6 18.47 -3.69 12.34
N TYR A 7 18.24 -2.38 12.26
CA TYR A 7 17.58 -1.65 13.34
C TYR A 7 16.08 -1.70 13.07
N ILE A 8 15.35 -2.45 13.90
CA ILE A 8 13.89 -2.51 13.86
C ILE A 8 13.37 -1.21 14.46
N LEU A 9 12.64 -0.42 13.68
CA LEU A 9 11.83 0.69 14.18
C LEU A 9 10.36 0.28 14.17
N ASP A 10 9.87 -0.09 15.35
CA ASP A 10 8.48 -0.46 15.58
C ASP A 10 7.56 0.78 15.45
N THR A 11 6.96 0.99 14.28
CA THR A 11 5.88 1.98 14.11
C THR A 11 4.54 1.26 14.07
N PHE A 12 3.85 1.22 15.21
CA PHE A 12 2.53 0.58 15.32
C PHE A 12 1.41 1.56 14.95
N LEU A 13 0.63 1.27 13.91
CA LEU A 13 -0.66 1.92 13.67
C LEU A 13 -1.76 1.11 14.38
N PHE A 14 -2.29 1.63 15.49
CA PHE A 14 -3.41 1.00 16.22
C PHE A 14 -4.76 1.61 15.82
N SER A 15 -5.71 0.76 15.42
CA SER A 15 -7.14 1.09 15.32
C SER A 15 -7.88 0.25 16.37
N SER A 16 -8.70 0.87 17.24
CA SER A 16 -9.37 0.17 18.35
C SER A 16 -10.73 0.75 18.72
N ILE A 17 -11.81 -0.03 18.55
CA ILE A 17 -13.07 0.08 19.31
C ILE A 17 -13.62 -1.35 19.57
N TYR A 18 -13.59 -1.76 20.85
CA TYR A 18 -14.17 -2.90 21.59
C TYR A 18 -14.54 -4.30 20.98
N THR A 19 -14.07 -5.31 21.75
CA THR A 19 -14.46 -6.74 21.91
C THR A 19 -14.06 -7.82 20.88
N PHE A 20 -13.71 -7.47 19.65
CA PHE A 20 -12.85 -8.31 18.79
C PHE A 20 -11.85 -7.37 18.09
N LYS A 21 -10.58 -7.41 18.49
CA LYS A 21 -9.56 -6.53 17.92
C LYS A 21 -9.01 -7.14 16.64
N GLU A 22 -9.52 -6.69 15.52
CA GLU A 22 -8.90 -6.88 14.22
C GLU A 22 -7.75 -5.88 14.08
N ILE A 23 -6.54 -6.38 13.84
CA ILE A 23 -5.31 -5.57 13.89
C ILE A 23 -4.53 -5.79 12.59
N LEU A 24 -4.14 -4.69 11.95
CA LEU A 24 -3.10 -4.66 10.93
C LEU A 24 -1.86 -4.00 11.55
N GLY A 25 -0.78 -4.75 11.63
CA GLY A 25 0.52 -4.28 12.12
C GLY A 25 1.57 -4.35 11.02
N HIS A 26 2.55 -3.45 11.06
CA HIS A 26 3.67 -3.40 10.13
C HIS A 26 4.91 -2.86 10.83
N THR A 27 6.06 -3.49 10.59
CA THR A 27 7.36 -2.94 10.95
C THR A 27 8.05 -2.50 9.67
N GLU A 28 8.69 -1.34 9.71
CA GLU A 28 9.37 -0.80 8.55
C GLU A 28 10.89 -1.01 8.71
N ASP A 29 11.46 -1.80 7.81
CA ASP A 29 12.91 -2.05 7.75
C ASP A 29 13.55 -1.12 6.72
N ALA A 30 14.56 -0.36 7.13
CA ALA A 30 15.23 0.61 6.27
C ALA A 30 16.74 0.66 6.51
N LEU A 31 17.46 1.30 5.59
CA LEU A 31 18.90 1.58 5.79
C LEU A 31 19.08 2.56 6.95
N SER A 32 20.16 2.41 7.73
CA SER A 32 20.50 3.30 8.85
C SER A 32 20.55 4.77 8.44
N ASP A 33 20.97 5.05 7.21
CA ASP A 33 21.11 6.41 6.67
C ASP A 33 19.76 7.10 6.46
N THR A 34 18.65 6.35 6.51
CA THR A 34 17.29 6.90 6.45
C THR A 34 16.75 7.27 7.84
N LEU A 35 17.48 6.95 8.91
CA LEU A 35 17.11 7.34 10.27
C LEU A 35 17.00 8.86 10.36
N ASN A 36 15.91 9.36 10.95
CA ASN A 36 15.55 10.79 10.99
C ASN A 36 15.18 11.42 9.63
N HIS A 37 15.07 10.62 8.58
CA HIS A 37 14.61 11.05 7.25
C HIS A 37 13.24 10.46 6.90
N PHE A 38 12.43 10.18 7.93
CA PHE A 38 11.03 9.80 7.78
C PHE A 38 10.11 10.83 8.46
N TYR A 39 8.92 11.02 7.90
CA TYR A 39 7.92 11.95 8.42
C TYR A 39 6.52 11.46 8.07
N PHE A 40 5.53 11.91 8.82
CA PHE A 40 4.15 11.76 8.42
C PHE A 40 3.72 12.95 7.56
N VAL A 41 3.15 12.66 6.40
CA VAL A 41 2.42 13.64 5.60
C VAL A 41 0.95 13.43 5.88
N SER A 42 0.27 14.49 6.32
CA SER A 42 -1.19 14.57 6.28
C SER A 42 -1.57 15.60 5.22
N ALA A 43 -2.32 15.17 4.21
CA ALA A 43 -2.66 16.01 3.07
C ALA A 43 -4.16 15.94 2.76
N HIS A 44 -4.70 17.06 2.32
CA HIS A 44 -6.04 17.18 1.77
C HIS A 44 -5.96 17.96 0.46
N ILE A 45 -6.23 17.28 -0.65
CA ILE A 45 -6.14 17.79 -2.01
C ILE A 45 -7.54 17.74 -2.59
N VAL A 46 -8.03 18.89 -3.06
CA VAL A 46 -9.37 19.02 -3.64
C VAL A 46 -9.24 19.64 -5.03
N SER A 47 -9.98 19.10 -6.00
CA SER A 47 -10.01 19.56 -7.38
C SER A 47 -11.45 19.78 -7.85
N ASP A 48 -11.70 20.88 -8.54
CA ASP A 48 -13.03 21.21 -9.08
C ASP A 48 -13.52 20.22 -10.15
N LYS A 49 -12.59 19.52 -10.80
CA LYS A 49 -12.87 18.53 -11.85
C LYS A 49 -12.08 17.26 -11.59
N PRO A 50 -12.59 16.07 -11.97
CA PRO A 50 -11.86 14.81 -11.88
C PRO A 50 -10.47 14.89 -12.51
N GLN A 51 -9.43 14.54 -11.75
CA GLN A 51 -8.03 14.57 -12.17
C GLN A 51 -7.44 13.16 -12.30
N GLY A 52 -6.39 13.07 -13.14
CA GLY A 52 -5.59 11.86 -13.30
C GLY A 52 -6.34 10.70 -13.97
N ARG A 53 -5.67 9.55 -14.05
CA ARG A 53 -6.22 8.31 -14.64
C ARG A 53 -7.47 7.84 -13.90
N TRP A 54 -7.50 7.99 -12.58
CA TRP A 54 -8.56 7.46 -11.71
C TRP A 54 -9.69 8.46 -11.43
N LYS A 55 -9.71 9.61 -12.12
CA LYS A 55 -10.80 10.60 -12.08
C LYS A 55 -11.17 11.05 -10.66
N VAL A 56 -10.16 11.31 -9.84
CA VAL A 56 -10.33 11.68 -8.43
C VAL A 56 -10.57 13.17 -8.30
N THR A 57 -11.50 13.57 -7.43
CA THR A 57 -11.77 14.98 -7.10
C THR A 57 -11.29 15.38 -5.71
N GLU A 58 -11.22 14.43 -4.77
CA GLU A 58 -10.78 14.67 -3.40
C GLU A 58 -9.87 13.54 -2.92
N GLU A 59 -8.72 13.92 -2.38
CA GLU A 59 -7.81 13.02 -1.70
C GLU A 59 -7.55 13.57 -0.30
N ARG A 60 -7.82 12.77 0.72
CA ARG A 60 -7.44 13.09 2.09
C ARG A 60 -6.84 11.87 2.75
N PHE A 61 -5.58 11.96 3.14
CA PHE A 61 -4.80 10.83 3.64
C PHE A 61 -3.73 11.24 4.63
N THR A 62 -3.23 10.26 5.38
CA THR A 62 -1.99 10.35 6.14
C THR A 62 -1.07 9.19 5.77
N SER A 63 0.20 9.47 5.55
CA SER A 63 1.18 8.49 5.08
C SER A 63 2.53 8.71 5.76
N LEU A 64 3.16 7.64 6.23
CA LEU A 64 4.57 7.66 6.58
C LEU A 64 5.40 7.74 5.28
N CYS A 65 6.37 8.63 5.24
CA CYS A 65 7.13 8.94 4.02
C CYS A 65 8.61 9.05 4.33
N TYR A 66 9.45 8.58 3.42
CA TYR A 66 10.87 8.94 3.39
C TYR A 66 11.08 10.27 2.66
N ALA A 67 12.11 11.01 3.05
CA ALA A 67 12.54 12.22 2.36
C ALA A 67 12.81 11.97 0.88
N GLY A 68 12.15 12.76 0.02
CA GLY A 68 12.26 12.65 -1.43
C GLY A 68 11.32 11.64 -2.08
N HIS A 69 10.57 10.85 -1.30
CA HIS A 69 9.56 9.93 -1.84
C HIS A 69 8.18 10.57 -1.90
N LEU A 70 7.36 10.11 -2.85
CA LEU A 70 5.92 10.38 -2.84
C LEU A 70 5.25 9.61 -1.69
N PRO A 71 4.18 10.16 -1.09
CA PRO A 71 3.42 9.44 -0.08
C PRO A 71 2.75 8.20 -0.67
N GLY A 72 2.59 7.18 0.16
CA GLY A 72 1.88 5.94 -0.17
C GLY A 72 2.74 4.68 -0.21
N TYR A 73 4.08 4.76 -0.12
CA TYR A 73 4.96 3.59 -0.27
C TYR A 73 5.49 2.99 1.05
N THR A 74 4.85 3.27 2.19
CA THR A 74 5.17 2.60 3.47
C THR A 74 3.88 2.13 4.16
N MET A 75 3.38 2.84 5.18
CA MET A 75 2.09 2.65 5.83
C MET A 75 1.26 3.93 5.71
N SER A 76 -0.02 3.76 5.38
CA SER A 76 -0.91 4.89 5.13
C SER A 76 -2.38 4.56 5.43
N TYR A 77 -3.17 5.61 5.60
CA TYR A 77 -4.63 5.51 5.59
C TYR A 77 -5.26 6.72 4.89
N ASN A 78 -6.47 6.55 4.37
CA ASN A 78 -7.24 7.62 3.75
C ASN A 78 -8.60 7.83 4.42
N HIS A 79 -9.28 8.89 4.01
CA HIS A 79 -10.57 9.28 4.57
C HIS A 79 -11.75 8.40 4.17
N HIS A 80 -11.61 7.57 3.13
CA HIS A 80 -12.60 6.55 2.78
C HIS A 80 -12.52 5.33 3.69
N GLY A 81 -11.50 5.27 4.55
CA GLY A 81 -11.29 4.17 5.50
C GLY A 81 -10.34 3.10 5.00
N LEU A 82 -9.66 3.30 3.87
CA LEU A 82 -8.54 2.43 3.49
C LEU A 82 -7.42 2.59 4.53
N VAL A 83 -6.90 1.47 5.01
CA VAL A 83 -5.65 1.38 5.78
C VAL A 83 -4.78 0.35 5.07
N PHE A 84 -3.52 0.68 4.80
CA PHE A 84 -2.60 -0.25 4.17
C PHE A 84 -1.14 -0.08 4.58
N SER A 85 -0.38 -1.15 4.42
CA SER A 85 1.08 -1.17 4.49
C SER A 85 1.69 -1.88 3.28
N ILE A 86 2.96 -1.60 3.01
CA ILE A 86 3.68 -2.13 1.87
C ILE A 86 4.88 -2.96 2.33
N ASN A 87 4.99 -4.19 1.82
CA ASN A 87 6.24 -4.94 1.82
C ASN A 87 6.87 -4.82 0.42
N THR A 88 8.10 -4.31 0.34
CA THR A 88 8.81 -4.25 -0.95
C THR A 88 9.12 -5.66 -1.45
N LEU A 89 8.68 -5.98 -2.66
CA LEU A 89 9.05 -7.20 -3.36
C LEU A 89 9.87 -6.85 -4.59
N SER A 90 10.83 -7.69 -4.94
CA SER A 90 11.61 -7.52 -6.16
C SER A 90 11.17 -8.56 -7.17
N ALA A 91 10.58 -8.11 -8.27
CA ALA A 91 10.28 -9.02 -9.37
C ALA A 91 11.59 -9.50 -10.00
N ARG A 92 11.63 -10.79 -10.38
CA ARG A 92 12.78 -11.36 -11.11
C ARG A 92 13.04 -10.60 -12.41
N ASP A 93 11.97 -10.27 -13.12
CA ASP A 93 12.01 -9.67 -14.45
C ASP A 93 11.34 -8.28 -14.40
N LEU A 94 12.15 -7.23 -14.26
CA LEU A 94 11.67 -5.84 -14.29
C LEU A 94 11.24 -5.43 -15.70
N LYS A 95 10.23 -4.57 -15.79
CA LYS A 95 9.70 -4.09 -17.08
C LYS A 95 9.90 -2.58 -17.22
N ALA A 96 10.82 -2.20 -18.09
CA ALA A 96 11.04 -0.79 -18.44
C ALA A 96 9.83 -0.19 -19.17
N GLY A 97 9.61 1.11 -19.02
CA GLY A 97 8.48 1.83 -19.63
C GLY A 97 7.12 1.56 -18.97
N LYS A 98 7.11 0.88 -17.82
CA LYS A 98 5.92 0.61 -17.00
C LYS A 98 5.81 1.57 -15.82
N SER A 99 4.66 1.59 -15.17
CA SER A 99 4.40 2.45 -14.01
C SER A 99 5.27 2.07 -12.83
N LEU A 100 5.93 3.04 -12.20
CA LEU A 100 6.67 2.78 -10.97
C LEU A 100 5.70 2.47 -9.84
N ARG A 101 5.99 1.45 -9.02
CA ARG A 101 5.16 1.07 -7.87
C ARG A 101 4.86 2.23 -6.91
N HIS A 102 5.77 3.21 -6.79
CA HIS A 102 5.55 4.41 -5.98
C HIS A 102 4.43 5.30 -6.54
N PHE A 103 4.26 5.39 -7.86
CA PHE A 103 3.14 6.11 -8.46
C PHE A 103 1.82 5.37 -8.29
N ILE A 104 1.82 4.04 -8.43
CA ILE A 104 0.64 3.21 -8.22
C ILE A 104 0.17 3.29 -6.77
N THR A 105 1.07 3.10 -5.81
CA THR A 105 0.75 3.20 -4.37
C THR A 105 0.43 4.62 -3.92
N ARG A 106 0.98 5.65 -4.56
CA ARG A 106 0.51 7.03 -4.40
C ARG A 106 -0.94 7.16 -4.83
N ALA A 107 -1.30 6.63 -5.99
CA ALA A 107 -2.69 6.62 -6.47
C ALA A 107 -3.60 5.80 -5.54
N LEU A 108 -3.10 4.73 -4.93
CA LEU A 108 -3.88 3.89 -4.00
C LEU A 108 -4.44 4.70 -2.82
N LEU A 109 -3.79 5.79 -2.42
CA LEU A 109 -4.30 6.68 -1.37
C LEU A 109 -5.65 7.32 -1.70
N SER A 110 -6.05 7.37 -2.97
CA SER A 110 -7.36 7.87 -3.39
C SER A 110 -8.45 6.79 -3.43
N ALA A 111 -8.13 5.52 -3.15
CA ALA A 111 -9.09 4.44 -3.32
C ALA A 111 -10.25 4.55 -2.32
N GLU A 112 -11.47 4.55 -2.85
CA GLU A 112 -12.72 4.69 -2.12
C GLU A 112 -13.20 3.36 -1.54
N ASN A 113 -12.86 2.26 -2.19
CA ASN A 113 -13.27 0.91 -1.85
C ASN A 113 -12.30 -0.12 -2.42
N TYR A 114 -12.51 -1.38 -2.04
CA TYR A 114 -11.68 -2.50 -2.49
C TYR A 114 -11.62 -2.64 -4.02
N ALA A 115 -12.75 -2.48 -4.71
CA ALA A 115 -12.79 -2.63 -6.16
C ALA A 115 -11.91 -1.60 -6.87
N GLN A 116 -11.96 -0.34 -6.44
CA GLN A 116 -11.10 0.71 -6.99
C GLN A 116 -9.63 0.51 -6.59
N ALA A 117 -9.35 0.02 -5.37
CA ALA A 117 -8.00 -0.32 -4.96
C ALA A 117 -7.39 -1.41 -5.87
N GLU A 118 -8.16 -2.45 -6.19
CA GLU A 118 -7.73 -3.50 -7.12
C GLU A 118 -7.51 -2.94 -8.53
N GLU A 119 -8.40 -2.07 -9.03
CA GLU A 119 -8.25 -1.41 -10.34
C GLU A 119 -6.95 -0.57 -10.41
N ILE A 120 -6.67 0.19 -9.36
CA ILE A 120 -5.45 1.00 -9.24
C ILE A 120 -4.20 0.11 -9.25
N LEU A 121 -4.18 -0.97 -8.46
CA LEU A 121 -3.03 -1.89 -8.40
C LEU A 121 -2.82 -2.63 -9.72
N ARG A 122 -3.92 -2.98 -10.40
CA ARG A 122 -3.88 -3.61 -11.72
C ARG A 122 -3.32 -2.66 -12.77
N ASP A 123 -3.54 -1.35 -12.64
CA ASP A 123 -3.01 -0.31 -13.52
C ASP A 123 -3.20 -0.64 -15.02
N SER A 124 -4.42 -1.06 -15.38
CA SER A 124 -4.77 -1.54 -16.72
C SER A 124 -4.36 -0.54 -17.82
N GLY A 125 -3.89 -1.06 -18.94
CA GLY A 125 -3.26 -0.32 -20.03
C GLY A 125 -1.77 -0.03 -19.84
N CYS A 126 -1.20 -0.27 -18.65
CA CYS A 126 0.24 -0.09 -18.41
C CYS A 126 0.84 -1.25 -17.58
N GLY A 127 0.40 -1.38 -16.33
CA GLY A 127 0.98 -2.28 -15.34
C GLY A 127 2.23 -1.73 -14.65
N SER A 128 2.62 -2.38 -13.56
CA SER A 128 3.80 -2.03 -12.78
C SER A 128 5.13 -2.44 -13.44
N GLY A 129 6.21 -1.71 -13.16
CA GLY A 129 7.56 -2.06 -13.63
C GLY A 129 8.35 -2.97 -12.68
N ASP A 130 7.92 -3.06 -11.43
CA ASP A 130 8.47 -3.89 -10.36
C ASP A 130 7.33 -4.25 -9.39
N GLY A 131 7.61 -5.09 -8.40
CA GLY A 131 6.60 -5.58 -7.46
C GLY A 131 6.55 -4.88 -6.11
N CYS A 132 5.46 -5.14 -5.40
CA CYS A 132 5.32 -4.97 -3.95
C CYS A 132 4.13 -5.79 -3.46
N SER A 133 4.10 -6.09 -2.17
CA SER A 133 2.92 -6.64 -1.50
C SER A 133 2.21 -5.55 -0.70
N VAL A 134 0.90 -5.49 -0.84
CA VAL A 134 0.02 -4.50 -0.19
C VAL A 134 -0.86 -5.24 0.81
N ASN A 135 -0.62 -5.01 2.10
CA ASN A 135 -1.54 -5.45 3.15
C ASN A 135 -2.56 -4.35 3.37
N MET A 136 -3.86 -4.62 3.23
CA MET A 136 -4.88 -3.58 3.37
C MET A 136 -6.20 -4.06 3.95
N THR A 137 -6.99 -3.11 4.44
CA THR A 137 -8.38 -3.30 4.83
C THR A 137 -9.14 -2.00 4.64
N PHE A 138 -10.47 -2.09 4.49
CA PHE A 138 -11.36 -0.94 4.56
C PHE A 138 -12.10 -0.96 5.90
N LEU A 139 -11.95 0.13 6.65
CA LEU A 139 -12.68 0.33 7.91
C LEU A 139 -14.17 0.56 7.68
N ASN A 140 -14.51 1.18 6.54
CA ASN A 140 -15.86 1.51 6.13
C ASN A 140 -16.29 0.55 4.99
N GLN A 141 -16.74 -0.65 5.35
CA GLN A 141 -17.28 -1.61 4.39
C GLN A 141 -18.56 -2.25 4.92
N GLU A 142 -19.37 -2.77 4.00
CA GLU A 142 -20.54 -3.56 4.36
C GLU A 142 -20.12 -4.97 4.81
N GLY A 143 -20.77 -5.48 5.85
CA GLY A 143 -20.51 -6.81 6.39
C GLY A 143 -19.26 -6.90 7.27
N ASP A 144 -18.75 -8.12 7.41
CA ASP A 144 -17.55 -8.39 8.20
C ASP A 144 -16.33 -7.71 7.60
N ARG A 145 -15.40 -7.24 8.44
CA ARG A 145 -14.13 -6.67 7.96
C ARG A 145 -13.26 -7.76 7.36
N LEU A 146 -12.74 -7.48 6.17
CA LEU A 146 -11.79 -8.33 5.48
C LEU A 146 -10.44 -7.64 5.41
N PHE A 147 -9.39 -8.45 5.50
CA PHE A 147 -8.03 -8.01 5.21
C PHE A 147 -7.59 -8.67 3.91
N HIS A 148 -6.77 -7.96 3.16
CA HIS A 148 -6.24 -8.44 1.90
C HIS A 148 -4.73 -8.28 1.90
N ASN A 149 -4.02 -9.31 1.45
CA ASN A 149 -2.65 -9.18 0.98
C ASN A 149 -2.69 -9.30 -0.55
N ILE A 150 -2.29 -8.24 -1.25
CA ILE A 150 -2.20 -8.23 -2.71
C ILE A 150 -0.75 -8.08 -3.12
N GLU A 151 -0.17 -9.14 -3.68
CA GLU A 151 1.13 -9.06 -4.33
C GLU A 151 0.93 -8.57 -5.77
N MET A 152 1.43 -7.38 -6.03
CA MET A 152 1.48 -6.76 -7.35
C MET A 152 2.82 -7.06 -7.99
N GLY A 153 2.81 -7.51 -9.25
CA GLY A 153 4.00 -7.71 -10.06
C GLY A 153 3.86 -7.15 -11.46
N PRO A 154 4.97 -7.07 -12.22
CA PRO A 154 4.96 -6.57 -13.59
C PRO A 154 4.03 -7.37 -14.52
N PRO A 155 3.54 -6.80 -15.62
CA PRO A 155 2.73 -7.51 -16.59
C PRO A 155 3.50 -8.70 -17.20
N ASP A 156 2.81 -9.84 -17.32
CA ASP A 156 3.29 -11.02 -18.04
C ASP A 156 2.21 -11.50 -19.00
N GLY A 157 2.31 -11.07 -20.27
CA GLY A 157 1.32 -11.37 -21.30
C GLY A 157 -0.07 -10.73 -21.11
N CYS A 158 -0.22 -9.84 -20.13
CA CYS A 158 -1.49 -9.17 -19.79
C CYS A 158 -1.40 -7.63 -19.91
N ASP A 159 -2.56 -6.98 -19.96
CA ASP A 159 -2.72 -5.53 -20.12
C ASP A 159 -2.54 -4.74 -18.80
N GLY A 160 -1.92 -5.30 -17.78
CA GLY A 160 -1.77 -4.66 -16.47
C GLY A 160 -0.88 -5.43 -15.52
N SER A 161 -0.70 -4.94 -14.31
CA SER A 161 0.00 -5.66 -13.26
C SER A 161 -0.64 -7.03 -13.02
N GLN A 162 0.19 -8.02 -12.76
CA GLN A 162 -0.27 -9.27 -12.18
C GLN A 162 -0.61 -9.04 -10.72
N LEU A 163 -1.76 -9.56 -10.27
CA LEU A 163 -2.19 -9.48 -8.87
C LEU A 163 -2.39 -10.90 -8.33
N ASN A 164 -1.71 -11.22 -7.25
CA ASN A 164 -1.98 -12.41 -6.42
C ASN A 164 -2.68 -11.93 -5.14
N ILE A 165 -3.91 -12.39 -4.93
CA ILE A 165 -4.81 -11.83 -3.90
C ILE A 165 -5.09 -12.91 -2.86
N LEU A 166 -4.70 -12.64 -1.63
CA LEU A 166 -5.10 -13.41 -0.45
C LEU A 166 -6.10 -12.58 0.36
N THR A 167 -7.27 -13.16 0.65
CA THR A 167 -8.28 -12.57 1.55
C THR A 167 -8.26 -13.30 2.88
N ILE A 168 -8.30 -12.55 3.97
CA ILE A 168 -8.28 -13.01 5.34
C ILE A 168 -9.60 -12.61 5.99
N SER A 169 -10.34 -13.62 6.45
CA SER A 169 -11.67 -13.52 7.05
C SER A 169 -11.59 -13.33 8.57
N PRO A 170 -12.69 -12.97 9.25
CA PRO A 170 -12.72 -12.88 10.71
C PRO A 170 -12.22 -14.17 11.38
N GLY A 171 -11.35 -14.01 12.38
CA GLY A 171 -10.74 -15.13 13.12
C GLY A 171 -9.51 -15.75 12.44
N GLU A 172 -9.19 -15.36 11.21
CA GLU A 172 -7.98 -15.77 10.52
C GLU A 172 -6.80 -14.82 10.82
N ARG A 173 -5.59 -15.26 10.48
CA ARG A 173 -4.36 -14.48 10.62
C ARG A 173 -3.42 -14.74 9.46
N SER A 174 -2.70 -13.71 9.04
CA SER A 174 -1.67 -13.80 8.02
C SER A 174 -0.45 -12.98 8.45
N TYR A 175 0.70 -13.39 7.94
CA TYR A 175 1.98 -12.71 8.13
C TYR A 175 2.68 -12.67 6.78
N HIS A 176 3.22 -11.51 6.42
CA HIS A 176 3.93 -11.32 5.16
C HIS A 176 5.30 -10.68 5.40
N CYS A 177 6.32 -11.21 4.75
CA CYS A 177 7.70 -10.74 4.79
C CYS A 177 8.31 -10.85 3.39
N ASN A 178 9.47 -10.23 3.17
CA ASN A 178 10.08 -10.01 1.85
C ASN A 178 10.97 -11.18 1.34
N LYS A 179 10.63 -12.44 1.62
CA LYS A 179 11.50 -13.59 1.26
C LYS A 179 11.54 -13.91 -0.24
#